data_AF-A0A3D0YRV7-F1
#
_entry.id   AF-A0A3D0YRV7-F1
#
_cell.length_a   1.000
_cell.length_b   1.000
_cell.length_c   1.000
_cell.angle_alpha   90.00
_cell.angle_beta   90.00
_cell.angle_gamma   90.00
#
_symmetry.space_group_name_H-M   'P 1'
#
loop_
_entity.id
_entity.type
_entity.pdbx_description
1 polymer ?
#
loop_
_entity_poly.entity_id
_entity_poly.type
_entity_poly.pdbx_seq_one_letter_code
_entity_poly.pdbx_strand_id
1 'polypeptide(L)'
;MIERLVVWCATGPRQKTFGTLTLVLGIIMTVIGFPTQIWKTAVEQHCGIHWLLIVLPIIIFTIRIPYSIGKRAWALVLPDTIGLLSCTVLLWQLLHYN
;
A
#
# COMPACT_ATOMS: atom_id res chain seq x y z
N MET A 1 -17.70 17.83 -10.90
CA MET A 1 -18.03 16.99 -9.72
C MET A 1 -16.80 16.68 -8.87
N ILE A 2 -15.68 16.27 -9.48
CA ILE A 2 -14.40 16.01 -8.80
C ILE A 2 -13.87 17.24 -8.04
N GLU A 3 -13.90 18.43 -8.63
CA GLU A 3 -13.42 19.65 -7.94
C GLU A 3 -14.20 19.97 -6.66
N ARG A 4 -15.52 19.72 -6.64
CA ARG A 4 -16.34 19.91 -5.42
C ARG A 4 -15.97 18.90 -4.34
N LEU A 5 -15.67 17.65 -4.70
CA LEU A 5 -15.17 16.63 -3.77
C LEU A 5 -13.77 16.97 -3.25
N VAL A 6 -12.89 17.49 -4.11
CA VAL A 6 -11.54 17.93 -3.73
C VAL A 6 -11.61 19.10 -2.74
N VAL A 7 -12.40 20.12 -3.04
CA VAL A 7 -12.60 21.27 -2.13
C VAL A 7 -13.27 20.82 -0.83
N TRP A 8 -14.23 19.89 -0.88
CA TRP A 8 -14.90 19.35 0.30
C TRP A 8 -13.97 18.51 1.19
N CYS A 9 -13.06 17.72 0.60
CA CYS A 9 -12.01 17.00 1.33
C CYS A 9 -10.89 17.91 1.84
N ALA A 10 -10.58 19.00 1.11
CA ALA A 10 -9.50 19.94 1.43
C ALA A 10 -9.91 20.98 2.50
N THR A 11 -11.19 21.10 2.85
CA THR A 11 -11.67 22.12 3.79
C THR A 11 -11.92 21.55 5.20
N GLY A 12 -11.03 21.89 6.13
CA GLY A 12 -11.22 21.76 7.58
C GLY A 12 -10.41 20.64 8.27
N PRO A 13 -10.77 20.24 9.51
CA PRO A 13 -10.06 19.21 10.29
C PRO A 13 -10.10 17.81 9.65
N ARG A 14 -10.99 17.59 8.68
CA ARG A 14 -11.21 16.31 7.99
C ARG A 14 -10.04 15.85 7.15
N GLN A 15 -9.27 16.77 6.54
CA GLN A 15 -8.09 16.41 5.78
C GLN A 15 -7.04 15.72 6.67
N LYS A 16 -6.90 16.18 7.92
CA LYS A 16 -6.04 15.54 8.91
C LYS A 16 -6.58 14.16 9.29
N THR A 17 -7.88 14.02 9.56
CA THR A 17 -8.51 12.74 9.89
C THR A 17 -8.34 11.70 8.78
N PHE A 18 -8.62 12.04 7.51
CA PHE A 18 -8.45 11.12 6.38
C PHE A 18 -6.99 10.76 6.13
N GLY A 19 -6.07 11.72 6.29
CA GLY A 19 -4.63 11.46 6.23
C GLY A 19 -4.17 10.47 7.31
N THR A 20 -4.60 10.69 8.56
CA THR A 20 -4.29 9.81 9.69
C THR A 20 -4.89 8.42 9.50
N LEU A 21 -6.15 8.32 9.08
CA LEU A 21 -6.79 7.02 8.80
C LEU A 21 -6.04 6.26 7.72
N THR A 22 -5.67 6.93 6.62
CA THR A 22 -4.91 6.30 5.54
C THR A 22 -3.55 5.80 6.02
N LEU A 23 -2.89 6.56 6.91
CA LEU A 23 -1.62 6.17 7.51
C LEU A 23 -1.78 4.96 8.43
N VAL A 24 -2.78 4.96 9.31
CA VAL A 24 -3.06 3.83 10.22
C VAL A 24 -3.40 2.56 9.44
N LEU A 25 -4.29 2.66 8.46
CA LEU A 25 -4.65 1.52 7.60
C LEU A 25 -3.45 1.03 6.79
N GLY A 26 -2.62 1.95 6.30
CA GLY A 26 -1.37 1.61 5.61
C GLY A 26 -0.42 0.81 6.50
N ILE A 27 -0.23 1.23 7.76
CA ILE A 27 0.60 0.53 8.74
C ILE A 27 0.02 -0.86 9.06
N ILE A 28 -1.30 -0.98 9.24
CA ILE A 28 -1.95 -2.27 9.50
C ILE A 28 -1.70 -3.24 8.33
N MET A 29 -1.86 -2.78 7.10
CA MET A 29 -1.61 -3.59 5.91
C MET A 29 -0.15 -4.03 5.79
N THR A 30 0.81 -3.15 6.10
CA THR A 30 2.23 -3.47 6.00
C THR A 30 2.76 -4.34 7.13
N VAL A 31 2.23 -4.19 8.35
CA VAL A 31 2.70 -4.95 9.52
C VAL A 31 1.98 -6.30 9.65
N ILE A 32 0.71 -6.37 9.26
CA ILE A 32 -0.12 -7.57 9.46
C ILE A 32 -0.48 -8.20 8.12
N GLY A 33 -1.05 -7.42 7.19
CA GLY A 33 -1.57 -7.93 5.92
C GLY A 33 -0.53 -8.67 5.08
N PHE A 34 0.51 -7.95 4.62
CA PHE A 34 1.53 -8.54 3.76
C PHE A 34 2.35 -9.65 4.44
N PRO A 35 2.81 -9.52 5.71
CA PRO A 35 3.56 -10.60 6.34
C PRO A 35 2.74 -11.88 6.50
N THR A 36 1.45 -11.77 6.81
CA THR A 36 0.57 -12.95 6.91
C THR A 36 0.42 -13.64 5.55
N GLN A 37 0.31 -12.87 4.46
CA GLN A 37 0.26 -13.42 3.11
C GLN A 37 1.57 -14.08 2.69
N ILE A 38 2.71 -13.44 2.95
CA ILE A 38 4.05 -13.98 2.65
C ILE A 38 4.28 -15.30 3.41
N TRP A 39 3.91 -15.34 4.69
CA TRP A 39 4.01 -16.53 5.52
C TRP A 39 3.12 -17.65 4.99
N LYS A 40 1.86 -17.35 4.68
CA LYS A 40 0.92 -18.35 4.16
C LYS A 40 1.43 -18.97 2.87
N THR A 41 1.89 -18.15 1.91
CA THR A 41 2.45 -18.63 0.65
C THR A 41 3.72 -19.47 0.86
N ALA A 42 4.58 -19.07 1.82
CA ALA A 42 5.78 -19.83 2.15
C ALA A 42 5.48 -21.21 2.77
N VAL A 43 4.44 -21.33 3.61
CA VAL A 43 4.05 -22.60 4.23
C VAL A 43 3.31 -23.51 3.25
N GLU A 44 2.38 -22.97 2.48
CA GLU A 44 1.56 -23.75 1.55
C GLU A 44 2.32 -24.12 0.26
N GLN A 45 3.49 -23.51 0.01
CA GLN A 45 4.29 -23.67 -1.21
C GLN A 45 3.48 -23.47 -2.49
N HIS A 46 2.37 -22.75 -2.39
CA HIS A 46 1.43 -22.50 -3.46
C HIS A 46 0.89 -21.08 -3.32
N CYS A 47 0.87 -20.33 -4.42
CA CYS A 47 0.44 -18.94 -4.40
C CYS A 47 -1.04 -18.83 -4.79
N GLY A 48 -1.94 -18.92 -3.81
CA GLY A 48 -3.40 -18.77 -4.03
C GLY A 48 -3.86 -17.32 -4.26
N ILE A 49 -2.94 -16.35 -4.29
CA ILE A 49 -3.25 -14.93 -4.50
C ILE A 49 -3.23 -14.63 -6.00
N HIS A 50 -4.32 -14.03 -6.49
CA HIS A 50 -4.41 -13.57 -7.87
C HIS A 50 -3.34 -12.51 -8.17
N TRP A 51 -2.58 -12.69 -9.25
CA TRP A 51 -1.45 -11.82 -9.65
C TRP A 51 -1.78 -10.32 -9.65
N LEU A 52 -3.01 -9.97 -10.04
CA LEU A 52 -3.51 -8.59 -10.07
C LEU A 52 -3.46 -7.91 -8.69
N LEU A 53 -3.70 -8.67 -7.61
CA LEU A 53 -3.66 -8.17 -6.23
C LEU A 53 -2.24 -7.89 -5.74
N ILE A 54 -1.22 -8.29 -6.50
CA ILE A 54 0.20 -8.01 -6.23
C ILE A 54 0.69 -6.88 -7.14
N VAL A 55 0.42 -6.97 -8.44
CA VAL A 55 0.89 -5.98 -9.44
C VAL A 55 0.24 -4.61 -9.24
N LEU A 56 -1.06 -4.56 -8.93
CA LEU A 56 -1.76 -3.29 -8.74
C LEU A 56 -1.19 -2.47 -7.57
N PRO A 57 -0.98 -3.03 -6.36
CA PRO A 57 -0.31 -2.29 -5.28
C PRO A 57 1.10 -1.82 -5.64
N ILE A 58 1.89 -2.61 -6.38
CA ILE A 58 3.25 -2.20 -6.82
C ILE A 58 3.16 -0.91 -7.63
N ILE A 59 2.26 -0.86 -8.61
CA ILE A 59 2.05 0.35 -9.43
C ILE A 59 1.61 1.52 -8.55
N ILE A 60 0.67 1.29 -7.62
CA ILE A 60 0.17 2.32 -6.71
C ILE A 60 1.31 2.88 -5.85
N PHE A 61 2.09 2.03 -5.18
CA PHE A 61 3.19 2.50 -4.33
C PHE A 61 4.28 3.20 -5.12
N THR A 62 4.61 2.71 -6.32
CA THR A 62 5.62 3.33 -7.20
C THR A 62 5.23 4.75 -7.61
N ILE A 63 3.94 5.00 -7.88
CA ILE A 63 3.44 6.34 -8.21
C ILE A 63 3.28 7.20 -6.94
N ARG A 64 2.85 6.59 -5.84
CA ARG A 64 2.52 7.30 -4.60
C ARG A 64 3.74 7.78 -3.84
N ILE A 65 4.86 7.05 -3.84
CA ILE A 65 6.09 7.43 -3.14
C ILE A 65 6.63 8.79 -3.65
N PRO A 66 6.86 9.01 -4.96
CA PRO A 66 7.26 10.31 -5.50
C PRO A 66 6.27 11.43 -5.17
N TYR A 67 4.97 11.15 -5.21
CA TYR A 67 3.93 12.11 -4.85
C TYR A 67 4.04 12.53 -3.38
N SER A 68 4.18 11.56 -2.47
CA SER A 68 4.34 11.80 -1.03
C SER A 68 5.60 12.59 -0.72
N ILE A 69 6.71 12.32 -1.42
CA ILE A 69 7.96 13.10 -1.33
C ILE A 69 7.71 14.54 -1.80
N GLY A 70 7.08 14.75 -2.96
CA GLY A 70 6.77 16.07 -3.49
C GLY A 70 5.87 16.91 -2.58
N LYS A 71 4.95 16.25 -1.86
CA LYS A 71 4.09 16.88 -0.84
C LYS A 71 4.73 17.00 0.55
N ARG A 72 6.00 16.58 0.71
CA ARG A 72 6.71 16.52 2.01
C ARG A 72 5.97 15.71 3.08
N ALA A 73 5.17 14.74 2.66
CA ALA A 73 4.40 13.86 3.53
C ALA A 73 5.23 12.63 3.93
N TRP A 74 6.36 12.86 4.61
CA TRP A 74 7.35 11.84 4.96
C TRP A 74 6.80 10.66 5.75
N ALA A 75 5.78 10.89 6.58
CA ALA A 75 5.12 9.84 7.36
C ALA A 75 4.42 8.77 6.49
N LEU A 76 4.05 9.10 5.25
CA LEU A 76 3.45 8.16 4.30
C LEU A 76 4.51 7.41 3.47
N VAL A 77 5.68 8.00 3.29
CA VAL A 77 6.77 7.40 2.49
C VAL A 77 7.25 6.09 3.12
N LEU A 78 7.39 6.05 4.44
CA LEU A 78 7.87 4.87 5.16
C LEU A 78 6.94 3.65 4.97
N PRO A 79 5.63 3.72 5.29
CA PRO A 79 4.72 2.59 5.06
C PRO A 79 4.59 2.27 3.57
N ASP A 80 4.56 3.26 2.67
CA ASP A 80 4.47 2.99 1.22
C ASP A 80 5.71 2.21 0.70
N THR A 81 6.91 2.51 1.22
CA THR A 81 8.15 1.82 0.86
C THR A 81 8.17 0.38 1.38
N ILE A 82 7.75 0.17 2.64
CA ILE A 82 7.63 -1.18 3.22
C ILE A 82 6.59 -2.00 2.45
N GLY A 83 5.46 -1.39 2.08
CA GLY A 83 4.44 -2.01 1.24
C GLY A 83 4.99 -2.44 -0.12
N LEU A 84 5.73 -1.56 -0.80
CA LEU A 84 6.36 -1.87 -2.08
C LEU A 84 7.35 -3.05 -1.98
N LEU A 85 8.19 -3.07 -0.95
CA LEU A 85 9.13 -4.17 -0.71
C LEU A 85 8.37 -5.48 -0.48
N SER A 86 7.32 -5.45 0.36
CA SER A 86 6.51 -6.63 0.66
C SER A 86 5.79 -7.18 -0.57
N CYS A 87 5.24 -6.30 -1.42
CA CYS A 87 4.64 -6.72 -2.69
C CYS A 87 5.66 -7.28 -3.68
N THR A 88 6.90 -6.79 -3.66
CA THR A 88 7.99 -7.35 -4.47
C THR A 88 8.34 -8.77 -4.02
N VAL A 89 8.37 -9.03 -2.70
CA VAL A 89 8.55 -10.37 -2.16
C VAL A 89 7.41 -11.30 -2.56
N LEU A 90 6.15 -10.84 -2.46
CA LEU A 90 4.99 -11.60 -2.92
C LEU A 90 5.04 -11.90 -4.42
N LEU A 91 5.51 -10.95 -5.24
CA LEU A 91 5.68 -11.15 -6.67
C LEU A 91 6.74 -12.23 -6.96
N TRP A 92 7.85 -12.21 -6.23
CA TRP A 92 8.87 -13.24 -6.33
C TRP A 92 8.33 -14.62 -5.91
N GLN A 93 7.58 -14.70 -4.80
CA GLN A 93 6.91 -15.92 -4.38
C GLN A 93 5.90 -16.42 -5.42
N LEU A 94 5.13 -15.52 -6.04
CA LEU A 94 4.22 -15.88 -7.13
C LEU A 94 4.97 -16.48 -8.32
N LEU A 95 6.13 -15.95 -8.69
CA LEU A 95 6.90 -16.48 -9.83
C LEU A 95 7.61 -17.82 -9.51
N HIS A 96 7.86 -18.11 -8.23
CA HIS A 96 8.59 -19.31 -7.81
C HIS A 96 7.67 -20.49 -7.43
N TYR A 97 6.51 -20.22 -6.83
CA TYR A 97 5.56 -21.22 -6.32
C TYR A 97 4.33 -21.44 -7.23
N ASN A 98 4.33 -20.85 -8.42
CA ASN A 98 3.30 -21.01 -9.43
C ASN A 98 3.84 -21.83 -10.61
#